data_AF-A0A4Y7U1F9-F1
#
_entry.id   AF-A0A4Y7U1F9-F1
#
_cell.length_a   1.000
_cell.length_b   1.000
_cell.length_c   1.000
_cell.angle_alpha   90.00
_cell.angle_beta   90.00
_cell.angle_gamma   90.00
#
_symmetry.space_group_name_H-M   'P 1'
#
loop_
_entity.id
_entity.type
_entity.pdbx_description
1 polymer ?
#
loop_
_entity_poly.entity_id
_entity_poly.type
_entity_poly.pdbx_seq_one_letter_code
_entity_poly.pdbx_strand_id
1 'polypeptide(L)'
;GDIDPQIQPIGIDDLVYTYAINTNQLGKVVDNSNNTSGFNDFNKTGDDYTYDANGNLITDKNKNITAITYNHLNLPKKITFGTT
;
A
#
# COMPACT_ATOMS: atom_id res chain seq x y z
N GLY A 1 -2.19 20.44 4.50
CA GLY A 1 -0.97 20.21 5.29
C GLY A 1 -1.33 20.42 6.73
N ASP A 2 -0.97 19.49 7.59
CA ASP A 2 -1.07 19.71 9.02
C ASP A 2 -0.06 20.80 9.37
N ILE A 3 -0.58 21.88 9.96
CA ILE A 3 0.17 23.10 10.20
C ILE A 3 0.74 23.06 11.61
N ASP A 4 2.05 22.87 11.72
CA ASP A 4 2.80 23.27 12.92
C ASP A 4 3.22 24.74 12.74
N PRO A 5 2.78 25.66 13.61
CA PRO A 5 3.15 27.07 13.50
C PRO A 5 4.66 27.37 13.70
N GLN A 6 5.48 26.40 14.12
CA GLN A 6 6.93 26.57 14.31
C GLN A 6 7.83 25.94 13.24
N ILE A 7 7.29 25.14 12.31
CA ILE A 7 8.04 24.48 11.23
C ILE A 7 7.30 24.69 9.90
N GLN A 8 8.03 24.84 8.79
CA GLN A 8 7.45 24.92 7.44
C GLN A 8 6.40 23.81 7.24
N PRO A 9 5.33 24.04 6.43
CA PRO A 9 4.25 23.07 6.28
C PRO A 9 4.79 21.68 5.97
N ILE A 10 4.53 20.72 6.86
CA ILE A 10 4.88 19.32 6.63
C ILE A 10 3.97 18.84 5.49
N GLY A 11 4.58 18.43 4.38
CA GLY A 11 3.86 17.79 3.29
C GLY A 11 3.04 16.62 3.82
N ILE A 12 1.81 16.43 3.33
CA ILE A 12 1.01 15.26 3.75
C ILE A 12 1.64 13.98 3.22
N ASP A 13 2.19 14.03 2.00
CA ASP A 13 2.76 12.87 1.33
C ASP A 13 4.01 13.27 0.52
N ASP A 14 4.98 12.37 0.45
CA ASP A 14 6.11 12.36 -0.48
C ASP A 14 6.32 10.93 -0.97
N LEU A 15 5.48 10.53 -1.94
CA LEU A 15 5.29 9.14 -2.34
C LEU A 15 6.24 8.70 -3.45
N VAL A 16 6.97 7.61 -3.20
CA VAL A 16 7.80 6.91 -4.18
C VAL A 16 7.16 5.56 -4.50
N TYR A 17 6.80 5.36 -5.78
CA TYR A 17 6.18 4.13 -6.28
C TYR A 17 7.23 3.24 -6.93
N THR A 18 7.29 1.97 -6.53
CA THR A 18 8.13 0.95 -7.19
C THR A 18 7.24 -0.07 -7.87
N TYR A 19 7.48 -0.34 -9.16
CA TYR A 19 6.73 -1.32 -9.94
C TYR A 19 7.57 -2.56 -10.22
N ALA A 20 6.91 -3.71 -10.38
CA ALA A 20 7.59 -4.92 -10.83
C ALA A 20 8.12 -4.76 -12.27
N ILE A 21 9.31 -5.28 -12.52
CA ILE A 21 10.05 -5.12 -13.78
C ILE A 21 9.18 -5.53 -14.97
N ASN A 22 9.07 -4.66 -15.98
CA ASN A 22 8.31 -4.88 -17.21
C ASN A 22 6.80 -5.14 -16.99
N THR A 23 6.23 -4.61 -15.91
CA THR A 23 4.79 -4.70 -15.62
C THR A 23 4.23 -3.34 -15.19
N ASN A 24 2.91 -3.26 -15.06
CA ASN A 24 2.20 -2.16 -14.41
C ASN A 24 1.77 -2.53 -12.97
N GLN A 25 2.32 -3.61 -12.40
CA GLN A 25 1.99 -4.05 -11.04
C GLN A 25 2.82 -3.27 -10.02
N LEU A 26 2.15 -2.65 -9.06
CA LEU A 26 2.79 -1.89 -7.99
C LEU A 26 3.40 -2.86 -6.98
N GLY A 27 4.69 -2.75 -6.69
CA GLY A 27 5.36 -3.56 -5.66
C GLY A 27 5.22 -2.95 -4.27
N LYS A 28 5.51 -1.66 -4.14
CA LYS A 28 5.45 -0.92 -2.87
C LYS A 28 5.29 0.58 -3.08
N VAL A 29 4.85 1.27 -2.03
CA VAL A 29 4.85 2.73 -1.92
C VAL A 29 5.64 3.12 -0.68
N VAL A 30 6.66 3.97 -0.85
CA VAL A 30 7.38 4.57 0.27
C VAL A 30 6.91 6.00 0.42
N ASP A 31 6.47 6.38 1.63
CA ASP A 31 6.21 7.78 1.97
C ASP A 31 7.38 8.36 2.78
N ASN A 32 8.02 9.40 2.24
CA ASN A 32 9.13 10.11 2.88
C ASN A 32 8.69 11.36 3.67
N SER A 33 7.39 11.70 3.66
CA SER A 33 6.84 12.89 4.33
C SER A 33 6.97 12.84 5.86
N ASN A 34 7.05 11.62 6.41
CA ASN A 34 6.97 11.33 7.84
C ASN A 34 5.71 11.92 8.50
N ASN A 35 4.61 12.06 7.73
CA ASN A 35 3.33 12.58 8.19
C ASN A 35 2.30 11.45 8.34
N THR A 36 1.85 11.20 9.57
CA THR A 36 0.90 10.11 9.87
C THR A 36 -0.52 10.32 9.34
N SER A 37 -0.85 11.55 8.92
CA SER A 37 -2.13 11.87 8.29
C SER A 37 -2.17 11.49 6.80
N GLY A 38 -1.00 11.21 6.20
CA GLY A 38 -0.85 10.73 4.82
C GLY A 38 -0.83 9.21 4.71
N PHE A 39 -0.12 8.70 3.71
CA PHE A 39 0.04 7.26 3.50
C PHE A 39 0.85 6.58 4.62
N ASN A 40 0.20 5.71 5.39
CA ASN A 40 0.88 4.88 6.38
C ASN A 40 1.55 3.66 5.73
N ASP A 41 2.79 3.84 5.31
CA ASP A 41 3.71 2.77 4.91
C ASP A 41 4.15 1.97 6.15
N PHE A 42 3.30 1.01 6.57
CA PHE A 42 3.52 0.19 7.76
C PHE A 42 4.60 -0.88 7.54
N ASN A 43 4.71 -1.41 6.32
CA ASN A 43 5.71 -2.43 5.98
C ASN A 43 6.88 -1.82 5.18
N LYS A 44 7.97 -1.49 5.89
CA LYS A 44 9.17 -0.90 5.28
C LYS A 44 10.08 -1.90 4.55
N THR A 45 9.68 -3.17 4.40
CA THR A 45 10.57 -4.25 3.93
C THR A 45 9.99 -5.08 2.79
N GLY A 46 10.78 -5.24 1.72
CA GLY A 46 10.34 -5.96 0.51
C GLY A 46 9.17 -5.27 -0.19
N ASP A 47 8.43 -6.05 -1.00
CA ASP A 47 7.21 -5.60 -1.67
C ASP A 47 5.98 -5.79 -0.76
N ASP A 48 5.03 -4.88 -0.87
CA ASP A 48 3.79 -4.82 -0.08
C ASP A 48 2.64 -5.56 -0.76
N TYR A 49 2.61 -5.47 -2.09
CA TYR A 49 1.51 -5.93 -2.91
C TYR A 49 1.90 -7.15 -3.72
N THR A 50 1.00 -8.12 -3.78
CA THR A 50 1.12 -9.28 -4.68
C THR A 50 -0.18 -9.48 -5.44
N TYR A 51 -0.10 -10.15 -6.57
CA TYR A 51 -1.21 -10.27 -7.50
C TYR A 51 -1.43 -11.72 -7.94
N ASP A 52 -2.67 -12.07 -8.24
CA ASP A 52 -3.00 -13.31 -8.92
C ASP A 52 -2.71 -13.22 -10.43
N ALA A 53 -2.86 -14.33 -11.14
CA ALA A 53 -2.61 -14.39 -12.58
C ALA A 53 -3.54 -13.50 -13.42
N ASN A 54 -4.70 -13.10 -12.87
CA ASN A 54 -5.64 -12.18 -13.51
C ASN A 54 -5.34 -10.71 -13.19
N GLY A 55 -4.32 -10.44 -12.37
CA GLY A 55 -3.94 -9.10 -11.93
C GLY A 55 -4.75 -8.58 -10.72
N ASN A 56 -5.53 -9.44 -10.06
CA ASN A 56 -6.21 -9.05 -8.83
C ASN A 56 -5.25 -9.06 -7.65
N LEU A 57 -5.44 -8.15 -6.69
CA LEU A 57 -4.58 -8.04 -5.50
C LEU A 57 -4.78 -9.24 -4.55
N ILE A 58 -3.72 -9.91 -4.12
CA ILE A 58 -3.77 -10.98 -3.11
C ILE A 58 -3.39 -10.44 -1.72
N THR A 59 -2.33 -9.63 -1.64
CA THR A 59 -1.82 -9.10 -0.36
C THR A 59 -1.65 -7.59 -0.39
N ASP A 60 -1.82 -6.96 0.78
CA ASP A 60 -1.43 -5.57 1.05
C ASP A 60 -0.88 -5.52 2.47
N LYS A 61 0.45 -5.51 2.59
CA LYS A 61 1.12 -5.53 3.89
C LYS A 61 0.91 -4.22 4.68
N ASN A 62 0.64 -3.10 4.01
CA ASN A 62 0.37 -1.83 4.68
C ASN A 62 -1.01 -1.82 5.37
N LYS A 63 -1.92 -2.71 4.94
CA LYS A 63 -3.24 -2.90 5.55
C LYS A 63 -3.38 -4.22 6.32
N ASN A 64 -2.27 -4.93 6.55
CA ASN A 64 -2.26 -6.28 7.12
C ASN A 64 -3.17 -7.27 6.37
N ILE A 65 -3.39 -7.08 5.06
CA ILE A 65 -4.17 -8.01 4.24
C ILE A 65 -3.26 -9.15 3.77
N THR A 66 -3.61 -10.38 4.15
CA THR A 66 -2.85 -11.59 3.83
C THR A 66 -3.45 -12.41 2.69
N ALA A 67 -4.74 -12.22 2.39
CA ALA A 67 -5.39 -12.84 1.24
C ALA A 67 -6.66 -12.09 0.84
N ILE A 68 -6.91 -11.97 -0.46
CA ILE A 68 -8.21 -11.62 -1.03
C ILE A 68 -8.65 -12.75 -1.95
N THR A 69 -9.87 -13.26 -1.77
CA THR A 69 -10.46 -14.24 -2.69
C THR A 69 -11.49 -13.55 -3.57
N TYR A 70 -11.54 -13.97 -4.83
CA TYR A 70 -12.39 -13.37 -5.86
C TYR A 70 -13.43 -14.35 -6.36
N ASN A 71 -14.56 -13.83 -6.86
CA ASN A 71 -15.53 -14.64 -7.59
C ASN A 71 -15.18 -14.73 -9.09
N HIS A 72 -15.99 -15.45 -9.87
CA HIS A 72 -15.80 -15.61 -11.32
C HIS A 72 -15.88 -14.32 -12.14
N LEU A 73 -16.23 -13.19 -11.52
CA LEU A 73 -16.28 -11.86 -12.14
C LEU A 73 -15.10 -10.97 -11.70
N ASN A 74 -14.06 -11.54 -11.07
CA ASN A 74 -12.94 -10.80 -10.47
C ASN A 74 -13.37 -9.76 -9.42
N LEU A 75 -14.49 -9.99 -8.73
CA LEU A 75 -14.93 -9.14 -7.62
C LEU A 75 -14.47 -9.74 -6.28
N PRO A 76 -13.93 -8.93 -5.34
CA PRO A 76 -13.56 -9.40 -4.01
C PRO A 76 -14.76 -10.06 -3.31
N LYS A 77 -14.58 -11.30 -2.86
CA LYS A 77 -15.56 -12.09 -2.13
C LYS A 77 -15.22 -12.18 -0.63
N LYS A 78 -13.93 -12.25 -0.29
CA LYS A 78 -13.46 -12.28 1.10
C LYS A 78 -12.09 -11.62 1.19
N ILE A 79 -11.88 -10.82 2.23
CA ILE A 79 -10.58 -10.25 2.61
C ILE A 79 -10.18 -10.87 3.95
N THR A 80 -8.95 -11.35 4.04
CA THR A 80 -8.36 -11.93 5.27
C THR A 80 -7.27 -11.00 5.77
N PHE A 81 -7.35 -10.66 7.06
CA PHE A 81 -6.36 -9.84 7.74
C PHE A 81 -5.47 -10.72 8.62
N GLY A 82 -4.18 -10.38 8.68
CA GLY A 82 -3.24 -10.98 9.62
C GLY A 82 -3.54 -10.55 11.06
N THR A 83 -3.10 -11.34 12.04
CA THR A 83 -3.10 -10.96 13.44
C THR A 83 -1.79 -10.25 13.77
N THR A 84 -1.87 -9.01 14.22
CA THR A 84 -0.77 -8.29 14.89
C THR A 84 -0.63 -8.73 16.33
#